data_AF-A0A8S0U807-F1
#
_entry.id   AF-A0A8S0U807-F1
#
_cell.length_a   1.000
_cell.length_b   1.000
_cell.length_c   1.000
_cell.angle_alpha   90.00
_cell.angle_beta   90.00
_cell.angle_gamma   90.00
#
_symmetry.space_group_name_H-M   'P 1'
#
loop_
_entity.id
_entity.type
_entity.pdbx_description
1 polymer ?
#
loop_
_entity_poly.entity_id
_entity_poly.type
_entity_poly.pdbx_seq_one_letter_code
_entity_poly.pdbx_strand_id
1 'polypeptide(L)'
;MEYQNSGMLSKEQLLHLFDRFAFLTSQPDVKKRIADAVNDKQEAVAVTTAIQEEIFQEMGVDPRFGIACLGKVNMAYENDLALLIQFYVFVAKEETACEEAELGPEKFAERMEAQRKLQQQVKVLQF
;
A
#
# COMPACT_ATOMS: atom_id res chain seq x y z
N MET A 1 -25.57 4.71 -6.05
CA MET A 1 -24.16 4.33 -6.16
C MET A 1 -23.73 4.61 -7.60
N GLU A 2 -23.35 5.86 -7.90
CA GLU A 2 -23.14 6.34 -9.28
C GLU A 2 -21.74 6.05 -9.84
N TYR A 3 -20.82 5.50 -9.03
CA TYR A 3 -19.40 5.36 -9.37
C TYR A 3 -19.00 4.01 -10.00
N GLN A 4 -19.94 3.06 -10.19
CA GLN A 4 -19.62 1.69 -10.66
C GLN A 4 -19.97 1.42 -12.14
N ASN A 5 -20.26 2.46 -12.93
CA ASN A 5 -20.75 2.27 -14.30
C ASN A 5 -19.64 1.99 -15.35
N SER A 6 -18.35 2.16 -15.01
CA SER A 6 -17.20 1.92 -15.91
C SER A 6 -16.53 0.55 -15.75
N GLY A 7 -16.92 -0.24 -14.73
CA GLY A 7 -16.27 -1.52 -14.40
C GLY A 7 -14.87 -1.42 -13.78
N MET A 8 -14.36 -0.19 -13.55
CA MET A 8 -13.05 0.08 -12.97
C MET A 8 -13.03 1.39 -12.18
N LEU A 9 -12.21 1.48 -11.13
CA LEU A 9 -11.92 2.73 -10.44
C LEU A 9 -11.31 3.77 -11.39
N SER A 10 -11.66 5.03 -11.23
CA SER A 10 -11.01 6.12 -11.97
C SER A 10 -9.58 6.35 -11.50
N LYS A 11 -8.79 7.05 -12.32
CA LYS A 11 -7.43 7.47 -11.96
C LYS A 11 -7.41 8.30 -10.67
N GLU A 12 -8.36 9.19 -10.51
CA GLU A 12 -8.47 10.05 -9.30
C GLU A 12 -8.77 9.22 -8.05
N GLN A 13 -9.64 8.21 -8.14
CA GLN A 13 -9.93 7.30 -7.04
C GLN A 13 -8.72 6.45 -6.65
N LEU A 14 -7.95 5.97 -7.64
CA LEU A 14 -6.71 5.23 -7.38
C LEU A 14 -5.65 6.11 -6.70
N LEU A 15 -5.42 7.32 -7.22
CA LEU A 15 -4.47 8.25 -6.61
C LEU A 15 -4.88 8.65 -5.19
N HIS A 16 -6.17 8.89 -4.96
CA HIS A 16 -6.70 9.17 -3.62
C HIS A 16 -6.43 8.01 -2.66
N LEU A 17 -6.69 6.77 -3.09
CA LEU A 17 -6.36 5.59 -2.30
C LEU A 17 -4.88 5.54 -1.95
N PHE A 18 -3.99 5.76 -2.93
CA PHE A 18 -2.54 5.68 -2.72
C PHE A 18 -2.07 6.71 -1.68
N ASP A 19 -2.51 7.96 -1.81
CA ASP A 19 -2.13 9.04 -0.91
C ASP A 19 -2.71 8.83 0.49
N ARG A 20 -4.00 8.48 0.58
CA ARG A 20 -4.69 8.26 1.85
C ARG A 20 -4.10 7.06 2.59
N PHE A 21 -3.85 5.95 1.90
CA PHE A 21 -3.24 4.76 2.49
C PHE A 21 -1.81 5.04 2.98
N ALA A 22 -1.00 5.75 2.18
CA ALA A 22 0.34 6.14 2.57
C ALA A 22 0.34 7.05 3.81
N PHE A 23 -0.61 7.97 3.89
CA PHE A 23 -0.79 8.83 5.07
C PHE A 23 -1.19 8.01 6.30
N LEU A 24 -2.24 7.17 6.20
CA LEU A 24 -2.72 6.36 7.31
C LEU A 24 -1.64 5.42 7.83
N THR A 25 -0.97 4.65 6.97
CA THR A 25 0.08 3.70 7.38
C THR A 25 1.36 4.37 7.92
N SER A 26 1.52 5.68 7.74
CA SER A 26 2.60 6.45 8.39
C SER A 26 2.27 6.85 9.84
N GLN A 27 1.00 6.82 10.25
CA GLN A 27 0.57 7.25 11.57
C GLN A 27 0.90 6.21 12.65
N PRO A 28 1.40 6.63 13.83
CA PRO A 28 1.76 5.72 14.92
C PRO A 28 0.61 4.80 15.35
N ASP A 29 -0.62 5.33 15.41
CA ASP A 29 -1.78 4.56 15.85
C ASP A 29 -2.14 3.44 14.87
N VAL A 30 -2.01 3.70 13.56
CA VAL A 30 -2.25 2.71 12.51
C VAL A 30 -1.14 1.67 12.50
N LYS A 31 0.13 2.09 12.61
CA LYS A 31 1.26 1.17 12.75
C LYS A 31 1.09 0.24 13.95
N LYS A 32 0.65 0.80 15.08
CA LYS A 32 0.32 0.04 16.28
C LYS A 32 -0.83 -0.93 16.02
N ARG A 33 -1.91 -0.51 15.35
CA ARG A 33 -3.03 -1.38 14.97
C ARG A 33 -2.56 -2.59 14.14
N ILE A 34 -1.65 -2.40 13.19
CA ILE A 34 -1.10 -3.49 12.37
C ILE A 34 -0.22 -4.43 13.23
N ALA A 35 0.66 -3.87 14.07
CA ALA A 35 1.52 -4.65 14.96
C ALA A 35 0.73 -5.44 16.01
N ASP A 36 -0.30 -4.84 16.61
CA ASP A 36 -1.18 -5.49 17.59
C ASP A 36 -1.90 -6.69 16.95
N ALA A 37 -2.37 -6.55 15.70
CA ALA A 37 -2.99 -7.66 14.98
C ALA A 37 -2.01 -8.82 14.72
N VAL A 38 -0.76 -8.52 14.37
CA VAL A 38 0.29 -9.54 14.22
C VAL A 38 0.56 -10.25 15.55
N ASN A 39 0.61 -9.50 16.66
CA ASN A 39 0.75 -10.07 18.00
C ASN A 39 -0.43 -10.99 18.37
N ASP A 40 -1.63 -10.65 17.90
CA ASP A 40 -2.85 -11.46 18.01
C ASP A 40 -2.93 -12.60 16.98
N LYS A 41 -1.83 -12.88 16.27
CA LYS A 41 -1.69 -13.95 15.26
C LYS A 41 -2.57 -13.75 14.02
N GLN A 42 -2.97 -12.53 13.73
CA GLN A 42 -3.59 -12.16 12.46
C GLN A 42 -2.50 -11.80 11.44
N GLU A 43 -2.83 -11.88 10.16
CA GLU A 43 -1.92 -11.46 9.10
C GLU A 43 -1.94 -9.93 8.99
N ALA A 44 -0.76 -9.30 8.89
CA ALA A 44 -0.67 -7.85 8.72
C ALA A 44 -1.43 -7.37 7.47
N VAL A 45 -1.42 -8.18 6.41
CA VAL A 45 -2.16 -7.92 5.16
C VAL A 45 -3.67 -7.82 5.37
N ALA A 46 -4.24 -8.52 6.35
CA ALA A 46 -5.66 -8.41 6.67
C ALA A 46 -6.01 -7.02 7.22
N VAL A 47 -5.11 -6.42 8.00
CA VAL A 47 -5.28 -5.06 8.53
C VAL A 47 -5.07 -4.01 7.44
N THR A 48 -4.05 -4.16 6.59
CA THR A 48 -3.84 -3.23 5.47
C THR A 48 -5.00 -3.30 4.46
N THR A 49 -5.53 -4.50 4.21
CA THR A 49 -6.75 -4.68 3.42
C THR A 49 -7.93 -3.95 4.07
N ALA A 50 -8.16 -4.12 5.38
CA ALA A 50 -9.23 -3.40 6.08
C ALA A 50 -9.08 -1.87 5.97
N ILE A 51 -7.85 -1.34 6.02
CA ILE A 51 -7.59 0.10 5.79
C ILE A 51 -7.96 0.49 4.36
N GLN A 52 -7.61 -0.31 3.34
CA GLN A 52 -8.04 -0.05 1.96
C GLN A 52 -9.58 -0.04 1.85
N GLU A 53 -10.26 -0.99 2.51
CA GLU A 53 -11.72 -1.06 2.56
C GLU A 53 -12.34 0.18 3.22
N GLU A 54 -11.78 0.66 4.35
CA GLU A 54 -12.20 1.90 5.02
C GLU A 54 -12.08 3.10 4.08
N ILE A 55 -10.97 3.23 3.34
CA ILE A 55 -10.77 4.31 2.37
C ILE A 55 -11.78 4.21 1.21
N PHE A 56 -12.06 3.00 0.71
CA PHE A 56 -13.09 2.82 -0.32
C PHE A 56 -14.46 3.26 0.19
N GLN A 57 -14.83 2.93 1.43
CA GLN A 57 -16.08 3.39 2.03
C GLN A 57 -16.12 4.93 2.16
N GLU A 58 -15.03 5.56 2.60
CA GLU A 58 -14.90 7.03 2.66
C GLU A 58 -15.15 7.68 1.29
N MET A 59 -14.70 7.04 0.20
CA MET A 59 -14.91 7.49 -1.18
C MET A 59 -16.30 7.16 -1.76
N GLY A 60 -17.16 6.45 -1.02
CA GLY A 60 -18.45 5.96 -1.53
C GLY A 60 -18.33 4.82 -2.56
N VAL A 61 -17.20 4.09 -2.52
CA VAL A 61 -16.90 2.92 -3.35
C VAL A 61 -17.18 1.66 -2.54
N ASP A 62 -17.84 0.67 -3.14
CA ASP A 62 -17.99 -0.65 -2.51
C ASP A 62 -16.59 -1.29 -2.30
N PRO A 63 -16.23 -1.71 -1.08
CA PRO A 63 -14.90 -2.24 -0.81
C PRO A 63 -14.53 -3.46 -1.63
N ARG A 64 -15.47 -4.39 -1.84
CA ARG A 64 -15.20 -5.62 -2.61
C ARG A 64 -14.91 -5.27 -4.08
N PHE A 65 -15.67 -4.33 -4.63
CA PHE A 65 -15.38 -3.77 -5.95
C PHE A 65 -14.01 -3.09 -6.00
N GLY A 66 -13.69 -2.23 -5.03
CA GLY A 66 -12.42 -1.52 -4.96
C GLY A 66 -11.21 -2.46 -4.92
N ILE A 67 -11.24 -3.46 -4.04
CA ILE A 67 -10.19 -4.49 -3.94
C ILE A 67 -10.08 -5.30 -5.24
N ALA A 68 -11.21 -5.71 -5.82
CA ALA A 68 -11.20 -6.41 -7.11
C ALA A 68 -10.62 -5.56 -8.26
N CYS A 69 -10.77 -4.23 -8.19
CA CYS A 69 -10.13 -3.31 -9.14
C CYS A 69 -8.61 -3.25 -8.99
N LEU A 70 -8.07 -3.32 -7.76
CA LEU A 70 -6.60 -3.30 -7.55
C LEU A 70 -5.89 -4.42 -8.31
N GLY A 71 -6.47 -5.62 -8.33
CA GLY A 71 -5.96 -6.76 -9.11
C GLY A 71 -6.00 -6.57 -10.64
N LYS A 72 -6.68 -5.52 -11.13
CA LYS A 72 -6.85 -5.23 -12.57
C LYS A 72 -6.13 -3.96 -13.02
N VAL A 73 -5.51 -3.19 -12.12
CA VAL A 73 -4.89 -1.89 -12.43
C VAL A 73 -3.88 -2.00 -13.56
N ASN A 74 -3.00 -3.01 -13.53
CA ASN A 74 -2.00 -3.23 -14.57
C ASN A 74 -2.60 -3.39 -15.97
N MET A 75 -3.72 -4.12 -16.09
CA MET A 75 -4.37 -4.35 -17.38
C MET A 75 -5.19 -3.13 -17.82
N ALA A 76 -5.90 -2.50 -16.89
CA ALA A 76 -6.78 -1.37 -17.20
C ALA A 76 -6.00 -0.08 -17.55
N TYR A 77 -4.78 0.06 -17.04
CA TYR A 77 -3.95 1.25 -17.18
C TYR A 77 -2.55 0.96 -17.76
N GLU A 78 -2.42 -0.11 -18.57
CA GLU A 78 -1.14 -0.52 -19.18
C GLU A 78 -0.41 0.62 -19.92
N ASN A 79 -1.17 1.56 -20.49
CA ASN A 79 -0.65 2.69 -21.26
C ASN A 79 -0.36 3.94 -20.40
N ASP A 80 -0.74 3.95 -19.12
CA ASP A 80 -0.48 5.06 -18.19
C ASP A 80 0.64 4.68 -17.21
N LEU A 81 1.87 4.67 -17.71
CA LEU A 81 3.05 4.30 -16.93
C LEU A 81 3.22 5.14 -15.66
N ALA A 82 2.83 6.42 -15.69
CA ALA A 82 2.91 7.27 -14.52
C ALA A 82 1.99 6.78 -13.39
N LEU A 83 0.76 6.38 -13.73
CA LEU A 83 -0.15 5.77 -12.77
C LEU A 83 0.34 4.40 -12.29
N LEU A 84 0.87 3.56 -13.17
CA LEU A 84 1.42 2.26 -12.77
C LEU A 84 2.62 2.39 -11.82
N ILE A 85 3.51 3.36 -12.06
CA ILE A 85 4.61 3.65 -11.13
C ILE A 85 4.07 3.98 -9.74
N GLN A 86 3.03 4.82 -9.65
CA GLN A 86 2.39 5.15 -8.37
C GLN A 86 1.72 3.93 -7.73
N PHE A 87 1.09 3.07 -8.53
CA PHE A 87 0.51 1.81 -8.05
C PHE A 87 1.57 0.88 -7.45
N TYR A 88 2.73 0.70 -8.10
CA TYR A 88 3.81 -0.10 -7.55
C TYR A 88 4.44 0.52 -6.30
N VAL A 89 4.52 1.85 -6.22
CA VAL A 89 4.93 2.54 -4.99
C VAL A 89 3.93 2.29 -3.86
N PHE A 90 2.63 2.28 -4.15
CA PHE A 90 1.58 1.94 -3.20
C PHE A 90 1.72 0.50 -2.69
N VAL A 91 1.90 -0.48 -3.60
CA VAL A 91 2.12 -1.89 -3.21
C VAL A 91 3.36 -2.04 -2.34
N ALA A 92 4.47 -1.40 -2.71
CA ALA A 92 5.70 -1.43 -1.91
C ALA A 92 5.50 -0.82 -0.51
N LYS A 93 4.64 0.20 -0.37
CA LYS A 93 4.30 0.78 0.94
C LYS A 93 3.45 -0.16 1.78
N GLU A 94 2.51 -0.88 1.18
CA GLU A 94 1.74 -1.92 1.87
C GLU A 94 2.67 -3.03 2.37
N GLU A 95 3.56 -3.54 1.52
CA GLU A 95 4.55 -4.55 1.90
C GLU A 95 5.44 -4.06 3.05
N THR A 96 5.92 -2.81 2.96
CA THR A 96 6.74 -2.19 4.01
C THR A 96 5.99 -2.09 5.34
N ALA A 97 4.70 -1.72 5.32
CA ALA A 97 3.87 -1.61 6.52
C ALA A 97 3.62 -2.98 7.17
N CYS A 98 3.39 -4.02 6.35
CA CYS A 98 3.26 -5.39 6.84
C CYS A 98 4.57 -5.88 7.46
N GLU A 99 5.68 -5.67 6.74
CA GLU A 99 7.01 -6.11 7.17
C GLU A 99 7.46 -5.41 8.46
N GLU A 100 7.22 -4.11 8.61
CA GLU A 100 7.52 -3.37 9.84
C GLU A 100 6.79 -3.99 11.05
N ALA A 101 5.53 -4.38 10.86
CA ALA A 101 4.74 -5.02 11.91
C ALA A 101 5.23 -6.45 12.25
N GLU A 102 5.63 -7.23 11.23
CA GLU A 102 6.09 -8.61 11.39
C GLU A 102 7.49 -8.71 12.00
N LEU A 103 8.42 -7.84 11.57
CA LEU A 103 9.80 -7.84 12.07
C LEU A 103 9.93 -7.14 13.42
N GLY A 104 9.03 -6.21 13.71
CA GLY A 104 9.17 -5.28 14.83
C GLY A 104 10.22 -4.18 14.55
N PRO A 105 10.22 -3.10 15.35
CA PRO A 105 10.90 -1.85 15.02
C PRO A 105 12.43 -1.98 14.91
N GLU A 106 13.05 -2.82 15.74
CA GLU A 106 14.52 -3.00 15.74
C GLU A 106 15.00 -3.73 14.49
N LYS A 107 14.45 -4.91 14.19
CA LYS A 107 14.82 -5.69 13.01
C LYS A 107 14.45 -4.99 11.70
N PHE A 108 13.34 -4.26 11.70
CA PHE A 108 12.96 -3.44 10.56
C PHE A 108 13.97 -2.31 10.31
N ALA A 109 14.43 -1.62 11.35
CA ALA A 109 15.46 -0.58 11.23
C ALA A 109 16.78 -1.12 10.68
N GLU A 110 17.24 -2.28 11.16
CA GLU A 110 18.43 -2.96 10.67
C GLU A 110 18.32 -3.31 9.18
N ARG A 111 17.17 -3.87 8.76
CA ARG A 111 16.92 -4.22 7.36
C ARG A 111 16.88 -2.99 6.46
N MET A 112 16.21 -1.92 6.90
CA MET A 112 16.17 -0.65 6.14
C MET A 112 17.55 0.00 6.02
N GLU A 113 18.39 -0.07 7.05
CA GLU A 113 19.76 0.41 6.98
C GLU A 113 20.62 -0.42 6.01
N ALA A 114 20.50 -1.75 6.06
CA ALA A 114 21.18 -2.64 5.11
C ALA A 114 20.76 -2.36 3.66
N GLN A 115 19.45 -2.15 3.42
CA GLN A 115 18.93 -1.84 2.09
C GLN A 115 19.41 -0.47 1.60
N ARG A 116 19.47 0.55 2.47
CA ARG A 116 20.05 1.87 2.14
C ARG A 116 21.52 1.76 1.78
N LYS A 117 22.33 1.00 2.54
CA LYS A 117 23.75 0.75 2.24
C LYS A 117 23.94 0.07 0.89
N LEU A 118 23.09 -0.91 0.56
CA LEU A 118 23.13 -1.58 -0.74
C LEU A 118 22.79 -0.61 -1.89
N GLN A 119 21.74 0.20 -1.74
CA GLN A 119 21.37 1.20 -2.74
C GLN A 119 22.46 2.24 -2.98
N GLN A 120 23.15 2.66 -1.92
CA GLN A 120 24.29 3.58 -2.03
C GLN A 120 25.45 2.93 -2.79
N GLN A 121 25.77 1.66 -2.52
CA GLN A 121 26.83 0.94 -3.23
C GLN A 121 26.52 0.74 -4.72
N VAL A 122 25.28 0.39 -5.07
CA VAL A 122 24.85 0.28 -6.47
C VAL A 122 24.96 1.62 -7.19
N LYS A 123 24.56 2.72 -6.54
CA LYS A 123 24.71 4.07 -7.11
C LYS A 123 26.18 4.43 -7.35
N VAL A 124 27.09 4.06 -6.44
CA VAL A 124 28.54 4.31 -6.61
C VAL A 124 29.15 3.49 -7.75
N LEU A 125 28.63 2.30 -8.05
CA LEU A 125 29.11 1.42 -9.13
C LEU A 125 28.54 1.77 -10.52
N GLN A 126 27.57 2.68 -10.61
CA GLN A 126 26.98 3.17 -11.86
C GLN A 126 27.64 4.45 -12.38
N PHE A 127 28.78 4.86 -11.79
CA PHE A 127 29.63 5.97 -12.23
C PHE A 127 31.03 5.50 -12.57
#